data_AF-A0A7C1Y1U2-F1
#
_entry.id   AF-A0A7C1Y1U2-F1
#
_cell.length_a   1.000
_cell.length_b   1.000
_cell.length_c   1.000
_cell.angle_alpha   90.00
_cell.angle_beta   90.00
_cell.angle_gamma   90.00
#
_symmetry.space_group_name_H-M   'P 1'
#
loop_
_entity.id
_entity.type
_entity.pdbx_description
1 polymer ?
#
loop_
_entity_poly.entity_id
_entity_poly.type
_entity_poly.pdbx_seq_one_letter_code
_entity_poly.pdbx_strand_id
1 'polypeptide(L)'
;MNTKEMMRLMHGQINDEKRGLFFSLGSGGRYTEKQKRFAFELINEHGMRATARILRIPRRTLQRWCRKYGIYVSRCPSWVRDWAERRREKTQVLEKQRM
;
A
#
# COMPACT_ATOMS: atom_id res chain seq x y z
N MET A 1 25.05 -10.40 -3.21
CA MET A 1 23.72 -9.77 -3.10
C MET A 1 23.65 -9.01 -1.78
N ASN A 2 23.39 -7.70 -1.80
CA ASN A 2 23.38 -6.84 -0.61
C ASN A 2 22.02 -6.95 0.13
N THR A 3 22.00 -6.72 1.45
CA THR A 3 20.78 -6.57 2.27
C THR A 3 19.71 -5.70 1.62
N LYS A 4 20.07 -4.57 0.99
CA LYS A 4 19.10 -3.71 0.29
C LYS A 4 18.43 -4.42 -0.89
N GLU A 5 19.18 -5.23 -1.64
CA GLU A 5 18.65 -6.02 -2.75
C GLU A 5 17.77 -7.15 -2.22
N MET A 6 18.16 -7.80 -1.12
CA MET A 6 17.37 -8.85 -0.47
C MET A 6 16.02 -8.32 0.00
N MET A 7 16.02 -7.17 0.69
CA MET A 7 14.77 -6.53 1.11
C MET A 7 13.88 -6.17 -0.08
N ARG A 8 14.46 -5.69 -1.19
CA ARG A 8 13.67 -5.39 -2.41
C ARG A 8 13.05 -6.65 -3.01
N LEU A 9 13.81 -7.75 -3.11
CA LEU A 9 13.28 -9.02 -3.61
C LEU A 9 12.18 -9.56 -2.71
N MET A 10 12.40 -9.57 -1.38
CA MET A 10 11.39 -10.01 -0.41
C MET A 10 10.11 -9.17 -0.51
N HIS A 11 10.21 -7.85 -0.56
CA HIS A 11 9.05 -6.98 -0.78
C HIS A 11 8.36 -7.24 -2.12
N GLY A 12 9.13 -7.52 -3.18
CA GLY A 12 8.60 -7.89 -4.49
C GLY A 12 7.74 -9.16 -4.41
N GLN A 13 8.28 -10.21 -3.79
CA GLN A 13 7.63 -11.50 -3.64
C GLN A 13 6.33 -11.39 -2.82
N ILE A 14 6.36 -10.69 -1.68
CA ILE A 14 5.16 -10.43 -0.87
C ILE A 14 4.09 -9.69 -1.69
N ASN A 15 4.50 -8.70 -2.50
CA ASN A 15 3.56 -7.96 -3.34
C ASN A 15 2.98 -8.82 -4.46
N ASP A 16 3.76 -9.74 -5.00
CA ASP A 16 3.33 -10.67 -6.04
C ASP A 16 2.38 -11.74 -5.48
N GLU A 17 2.62 -12.24 -4.27
CA GLU A 17 1.70 -13.12 -3.54
C GLU A 17 0.35 -12.45 -3.27
N LYS A 18 0.37 -11.21 -2.74
CA LYS A 18 -0.86 -10.41 -2.54
C LYS A 18 -1.62 -10.20 -3.84
N ARG A 19 -0.90 -9.98 -4.95
CA ARG A 19 -1.50 -9.83 -6.28
C ARG A 19 -2.08 -11.15 -6.80
N GLY A 20 -1.36 -12.26 -6.61
CA GLY A 20 -1.82 -13.60 -6.96
C GLY A 20 -3.11 -13.96 -6.23
N LEU A 21 -3.16 -13.74 -4.92
CA LEU A 21 -4.37 -13.92 -4.11
C LEU A 21 -5.51 -13.03 -4.60
N PHE A 22 -5.24 -11.77 -4.90
CA PHE A 22 -6.27 -10.88 -5.44
C PHE A 22 -6.86 -11.40 -6.76
N PHE A 23 -6.05 -11.92 -7.68
CA PHE A 23 -6.55 -12.44 -8.96
C PHE A 23 -7.24 -13.79 -8.83
N SER A 24 -6.82 -14.65 -7.89
CA SER A 24 -7.49 -15.94 -7.63
C SER A 24 -8.91 -15.79 -7.06
N LEU A 25 -9.22 -14.65 -6.43
CA LEU A 25 -10.57 -14.29 -5.98
C LEU A 25 -11.50 -13.85 -7.12
N GLY A 26 -10.98 -13.69 -8.34
CA GLY A 26 -11.71 -13.25 -9.52
C GLY A 26 -12.19 -14.40 -10.39
N SER A 27 -12.94 -14.03 -11.44
CA SER A 27 -13.43 -14.97 -12.48
C SER A 27 -12.90 -14.61 -13.88
N GLY A 28 -11.78 -13.88 -13.96
CA GLY A 28 -11.15 -13.47 -15.23
C GLY A 28 -11.84 -12.32 -15.99
N GLY A 29 -12.98 -11.81 -15.50
CA GLY A 29 -13.74 -10.73 -16.13
C GLY A 29 -13.79 -9.45 -15.27
N ARG A 30 -15.00 -8.97 -14.99
CA ARG A 30 -15.20 -7.83 -14.08
C ARG A 30 -14.74 -8.17 -12.67
N TYR A 31 -14.22 -7.17 -11.97
CA TYR A 31 -13.79 -7.36 -10.58
C TYR A 31 -14.95 -7.75 -9.67
N THR A 32 -14.80 -8.88 -8.98
CA THR A 32 -15.80 -9.44 -8.07
C THR A 32 -15.88 -8.64 -6.76
N GLU A 33 -16.94 -8.84 -5.99
CA GLU A 33 -17.06 -8.23 -4.65
C GLU A 33 -15.96 -8.70 -3.70
N LYS A 34 -15.51 -9.97 -3.82
CA LYS A 34 -14.39 -10.51 -3.05
C LYS A 34 -13.09 -9.77 -3.34
N GLN A 35 -12.82 -9.50 -4.61
CA GLN A 35 -11.65 -8.73 -5.03
C GLN A 35 -11.68 -7.30 -4.46
N LYS A 36 -12.84 -6.64 -4.53
CA LYS A 36 -12.99 -5.28 -3.98
C LYS A 36 -12.79 -5.25 -2.47
N ARG A 37 -13.35 -6.23 -1.74
CA ARG A 37 -13.18 -6.34 -0.28
C ARG A 37 -11.71 -6.51 0.09
N PHE A 38 -11.01 -7.44 -0.56
CA PHE A 38 -9.57 -7.64 -0.36
C PHE A 38 -8.77 -6.36 -0.66
N ALA A 39 -9.13 -5.63 -1.72
CA ALA A 39 -8.49 -4.36 -2.01
C ALA A 39 -8.71 -3.33 -0.90
N PHE A 40 -9.90 -3.26 -0.28
CA PHE A 40 -10.17 -2.33 0.83
C PHE A 40 -9.34 -2.67 2.07
N GLU A 41 -9.17 -3.94 2.40
CA GLU A 41 -8.31 -4.39 3.50
C GLU A 41 -6.85 -3.95 3.27
N LEU A 42 -6.31 -4.21 2.07
CA LEU A 42 -4.97 -3.75 1.70
C LEU A 42 -4.84 -2.22 1.71
N ILE A 43 -5.91 -1.50 1.36
CA ILE A 43 -5.95 -0.04 1.41
C ILE A 43 -5.87 0.46 2.85
N ASN A 44 -6.55 -0.21 3.77
CA ASN A 44 -6.48 0.14 5.19
C ASN A 44 -5.08 -0.12 5.75
N GLU A 45 -4.47 -1.25 5.40
CA GLU A 45 -3.15 -1.67 5.88
C GLU A 45 -2.01 -0.80 5.32
N HIS A 46 -1.98 -0.60 4.00
CA HIS A 46 -0.84 0.00 3.31
C HIS A 46 -1.11 1.40 2.74
N GLY A 47 -2.38 1.80 2.67
CA GLY A 47 -2.81 3.04 2.03
C GLY A 47 -2.97 2.90 0.51
N MET A 48 -3.84 3.77 -0.03
CA MET A 48 -4.27 3.77 -1.44
C MET A 48 -3.13 3.64 -2.46
N ARG A 49 -2.05 4.42 -2.29
CA ARG A 49 -0.95 4.47 -3.28
C ARG A 49 -0.16 3.16 -3.30
N ALA A 50 0.08 2.57 -2.13
CA ALA A 50 0.79 1.32 -2.03
C ALA A 50 -0.07 0.19 -2.63
N THR A 51 -1.34 0.11 -2.26
CA THR A 51 -2.25 -0.93 -2.78
C THR A 51 -2.36 -0.89 -4.30
N ALA A 52 -2.45 0.30 -4.90
CA ALA A 52 -2.47 0.43 -6.37
C ALA A 52 -1.22 -0.17 -7.04
N ARG A 53 -0.04 0.00 -6.42
CA ARG A 53 1.21 -0.60 -6.93
C ARG A 53 1.26 -2.11 -6.70
N ILE A 54 0.86 -2.57 -5.52
CA ILE A 54 0.82 -3.99 -5.15
C ILE A 54 -0.06 -4.76 -6.14
N LEU A 55 -1.30 -4.31 -6.33
CA LEU A 55 -2.28 -4.97 -7.18
C LEU A 55 -2.10 -4.69 -8.68
N ARG A 56 -1.24 -3.72 -9.05
CA ARG A 56 -1.10 -3.20 -10.42
C ARG A 56 -2.44 -2.76 -11.03
N ILE A 57 -3.29 -2.14 -10.22
CA ILE A 57 -4.58 -1.59 -10.63
C ILE A 57 -4.49 -0.06 -10.64
N PRO A 58 -5.05 0.63 -11.64
CA PRO A 58 -5.09 2.08 -11.65
C PRO A 58 -5.69 2.62 -10.35
N ARG A 59 -5.00 3.57 -9.71
CA ARG A 59 -5.47 4.21 -8.47
C ARG A 59 -6.89 4.75 -8.59
N ARG A 60 -7.27 5.29 -9.76
CA ARG A 60 -8.61 5.82 -10.03
C ARG A 60 -9.69 4.74 -9.91
N THR A 61 -9.40 3.50 -10.26
CA THR A 61 -10.32 2.36 -10.11
C THR A 61 -10.61 2.09 -8.64
N LEU A 62 -9.56 2.01 -7.81
CA LEU A 62 -9.70 1.83 -6.36
C LEU A 62 -10.47 2.99 -5.73
N GLN A 63 -10.18 4.24 -6.12
CA GLN A 63 -10.90 5.41 -5.63
C GLN A 63 -12.38 5.39 -6.00
N ARG A 64 -12.72 4.97 -7.22
CA ARG A 64 -14.12 4.81 -7.64
C ARG A 64 -14.84 3.77 -6.78
N TRP A 65 -14.19 2.66 -6.44
CA TRP A 65 -14.76 1.68 -5.53
C TRP A 65 -14.94 2.26 -4.14
N CYS A 66 -13.93 2.88 -3.55
CA CYS A 66 -14.07 3.49 -2.22
C CYS A 66 -15.25 4.48 -2.16
N ARG A 67 -15.40 5.33 -3.18
CA ARG A 67 -16.56 6.24 -3.29
C ARG A 67 -17.89 5.51 -3.40
N LYS A 68 -17.97 4.48 -4.25
CA LYS A 68 -19.20 3.71 -4.47
C LYS A 68 -19.67 2.99 -3.19
N TYR A 69 -18.73 2.50 -2.38
CA TYR A 69 -19.03 1.72 -1.18
C TYR A 69 -18.97 2.54 0.12
N GLY A 70 -18.85 3.88 0.03
CA GLY A 70 -18.77 4.75 1.20
C GLY A 70 -17.52 4.51 2.06
N ILE A 71 -16.48 3.86 1.53
CA ILE A 71 -15.24 3.58 2.26
C ILE A 71 -14.43 4.89 2.31
N TYR A 72 -14.36 5.51 3.49
CA TYR A 72 -13.47 6.64 3.72
C TYR A 72 -12.05 6.15 3.99
N VAL A 73 -11.17 6.38 3.03
CA VAL A 73 -9.75 6.06 3.18
C VAL A 73 -9.04 7.32 3.64
N SER A 74 -8.52 7.32 4.86
CA SER A 74 -7.61 8.37 5.32
C SER A 74 -6.47 8.54 4.30
N ARG A 75 -6.10 9.79 4.00
CA ARG A 75 -5.03 10.09 3.02
C ARG A 75 -3.72 9.38 3.35
N CYS A 76 -3.49 9.08 4.63
CA CYS A 76 -2.43 8.21 5.12
C CYS A 76 -2.95 7.37 6.29
N PRO A 77 -2.61 6.06 6.34
CA PRO A 77 -2.70 5.28 7.57
C PRO A 77 -1.96 5.97 8.73
N SER A 78 -2.41 5.77 9.96
CA SER A 78 -1.80 6.38 11.17
C SER A 78 -0.30 6.11 11.24
N TRP A 79 0.11 4.85 11.06
CA TRP A 79 1.51 4.45 11.11
C TRP A 79 2.41 5.20 10.10
N VAL A 80 1.85 5.66 8.97
CA VAL A 80 2.59 6.47 7.99
C VAL A 80 2.89 7.86 8.53
N ARG A 81 1.96 8.45 9.30
CA ARG A 81 2.19 9.72 10.01
C ARG A 81 3.28 9.55 11.05
N ASP A 82 3.20 8.51 11.86
CA ASP A 82 4.17 8.19 12.91
C ASP A 82 5.57 7.91 12.31
N TRP A 83 5.64 7.24 11.16
CA TRP A 83 6.88 7.03 10.42
C TRP A 83 7.46 8.34 9.89
N ALA A 84 6.62 9.21 9.31
CA ALA A 84 7.06 10.49 8.78
C ALA A 84 7.59 11.42 9.88
N GLU A 85 6.96 11.39 11.05
CA GLU A 85 7.39 12.12 12.25
C GLU A 85 8.76 11.68 12.73
N ARG A 86 8.96 10.37 12.95
CA ARG A 86 10.26 9.81 13.31
C ARG A 86 11.38 10.17 12.33
N ARG A 87 11.06 10.26 11.03
CA ARG A 87 12.04 10.74 10.03
C ARG A 87 12.38 12.21 10.21
N ARG A 88 11.40 13.07 10.47
CA ARG A 88 11.62 14.50 10.70
C ARG A 88 12.52 14.72 11.91
N GLU A 89 12.22 14.05 13.02
CA GLU A 89 13.05 14.09 14.24
C GLU A 89 14.49 13.68 13.94
N LYS A 90 14.68 12.57 13.23
CA LYS A 90 16.03 12.11 12.84
C LYS A 90 16.76 13.15 11.99
N THR A 91 16.08 13.79 11.03
CA THR A 91 16.69 14.85 10.23
C THR A 91 17.09 16.04 11.09
N GLN A 92 16.24 16.49 12.02
CA GLN A 92 16.55 17.60 12.93
C GLN A 92 17.74 17.28 13.84
N VAL A 93 17.85 16.05 14.35
CA VAL A 93 19.01 15.61 15.15
C VAL A 93 20.29 15.69 14.33
N LEU A 94 20.26 15.20 13.08
CA LEU A 94 21.43 15.24 12.19
C LEU A 94 21.83 16.66 11.80
N GLU A 95 20.87 17.57 11.64
CA GLU A 95 21.13 18.99 11.38
C GLU A 95 21.75 19.69 12.60
N LYS A 96 21.24 19.40 13.81
CA LYS A 96 21.82 19.92 15.06
C LYS A 96 23.25 19.44 15.31
N GLN A 97 23.60 18.22 14.90
CA GLN A 97 24.97 17.68 15.02
C GLN A 97 25.95 18.26 14.00
N ARG A 98 25.45 18.99 12.98
CA ARG A 98 26.26 19.61 11.93
C ARG A 98 26.55 21.10 12.18
N MET A 99 25.89 21.71 13.16
CA MET A 99 26.17 23.06 13.68
C MET A 99 27.10 22.97 14.88
#